data_AF-A0A2N3F1Y5-F1
#
_entry.id   AF-A0A2N3F1Y5-F1
#
_cell.length_a   1.000
_cell.length_b   1.000
_cell.length_c   1.000
_cell.angle_alpha   90.00
_cell.angle_beta   90.00
_cell.angle_gamma   90.00
#
_symmetry.space_group_name_H-M   'P 1'
#
loop_
_entity.id
_entity.type
_entity.pdbx_description
1 polymer ?
#
loop_
_entity_poly.entity_id
_entity_poly.type
_entity_poly.pdbx_seq_one_letter_code
_entity_poly.pdbx_strand_id
1 'polypeptide(L)' 'MPLYRDDAIVLRTHKLGEADRIVTMLTRSHGKVRAVAKGVRRTSSRIGARMEPFMLADVQ' A
#
# COMPACT_ATOMS: atom_id res chain seq x y z
N MET A 1 -9.67 14.41 8.34
CA MET A 1 -8.90 13.19 8.68
C MET A 1 -7.44 13.58 8.68
N PRO A 2 -6.66 13.26 9.74
CA PRO A 2 -5.23 13.56 9.72
C PRO A 2 -4.58 12.73 8.61
N LEU A 3 -3.76 13.38 7.78
CA LEU A 3 -2.92 12.71 6.79
C LEU A 3 -1.65 12.29 7.52
N TYR A 4 -1.44 10.99 7.64
CA TYR A 4 -0.26 10.43 8.30
C TYR A 4 0.69 9.99 7.21
N ARG A 5 1.85 10.65 7.12
CA ARG A 5 2.92 10.23 6.22
C ARG A 5 3.89 9.32 6.97
N ASP A 6 4.19 8.16 6.43
CA ASP A 6 5.13 7.22 7.04
C ASP A 6 5.86 6.41 5.96
N ASP A 7 7.04 5.92 6.31
CA ASP A 7 7.77 4.96 5.49
C ASP A 7 7.31 3.55 5.88
N ALA A 8 6.90 2.78 4.87
CA ALA A 8 6.36 1.45 5.10
C ALA A 8 6.94 0.41 4.14
N ILE A 9 7.24 -0.77 4.66
CA ILE A 9 7.62 -1.93 3.85
C ILE A 9 6.40 -2.78 3.60
N VAL A 10 6.12 -3.09 2.33
CA VAL A 10 5.02 -3.98 1.95
C VAL A 10 5.35 -5.40 2.36
N LEU A 11 4.54 -5.98 3.24
CA LEU A 11 4.70 -7.38 3.65
C LEU A 11 3.94 -8.33 2.74
N ARG A 12 2.75 -7.92 2.31
CA ARG A 12 1.79 -8.77 1.61
C ARG A 12 0.67 -7.96 0.96
N THR A 13 0.23 -8.42 -0.20
CA THR A 13 -0.94 -7.86 -0.89
C THR A 13 -2.04 -8.89 -1.07
N HIS A 14 -3.28 -8.45 -0.94
CA HIS A 14 -4.48 -9.24 -1.23
C HIS A 14 -5.38 -8.49 -2.20
N LYS A 15 -6.05 -9.22 -3.11
CA LYS A 15 -7.05 -8.61 -3.99
C LYS A 15 -8.26 -8.21 -3.14
N LEU A 16 -8.67 -6.95 -3.23
CA LEU A 16 -9.93 -6.47 -2.65
C LEU A 16 -11.03 -6.45 -3.70
N GLY A 17 -10.67 -6.15 -4.94
CA GLY A 17 -11.57 -6.17 -6.09
C GLY A 17 -10.80 -6.19 -7.40
N GLU A 18 -11.47 -5.78 -8.47
CA GLU A 18 -10.86 -5.76 -9.80
C GLU A 18 -9.73 -4.72 -9.90
N ALA A 19 -9.98 -3.50 -9.42
CA ALA A 19 -9.02 -2.39 -9.47
C ALA A 19 -8.17 -2.23 -8.20
N ASP A 20 -8.56 -2.84 -7.08
CA ASP A 20 -8.05 -2.51 -5.74
C ASP A 20 -7.34 -3.69 -5.05
N ARG A 21 -6.36 -3.37 -4.20
CA ARG A 21 -5.70 -4.35 -3.31
C ARG A 21 -5.74 -3.87 -1.86
N ILE A 22 -5.88 -4.81 -0.92
CA ILE A 22 -5.50 -4.60 0.48
C ILE A 22 -3.99 -4.85 0.58
N VAL A 23 -3.27 -3.89 1.14
CA VAL A 23 -1.83 -3.98 1.35
C VAL A 23 -1.56 -4.01 2.85
N THR A 24 -0.82 -5.01 3.29
CA THR A 24 -0.33 -5.10 4.67
C THR A 24 1.11 -4.62 4.67
N MET A 25 1.39 -3.60 5.48
CA MET A 25 2.68 -2.93 5.50
C MET A 25 3.18 -2.81 6.94
N LEU A 26 4.50 -2.83 7.11
CA LEU A 26 5.14 -2.46 8.36
C LEU A 26 5.63 -1.02 8.23
N THR A 27 4.98 -0.11 8.94
CA THR A 27 5.34 1.31 9.01
C THR A 27 6.38 1.53 10.11
N ARG A 28 7.22 2.57 9.96
CA ARG A 28 8.22 2.92 10.96
C ARG A 28 7.60 3.38 12.28
N SER A 29 6.53 4.19 12.21
CA SER A 29 6.01 4.91 13.38
C SER A 29 4.73 4.29 13.96
N HIS A 30 3.96 3.56 13.14
CA HIS A 30 2.65 3.02 13.53
C HIS A 30 2.61 1.47 13.57
N GLY A 31 3.75 0.82 13.36
CA GLY A 31 3.86 -0.64 13.32
C GLY A 31 3.12 -1.25 12.13
N LYS A 32 2.48 -2.40 12.33
CA LYS A 32 1.82 -3.14 11.25
C LYS A 32 0.45 -2.54 10.90
N VAL A 33 0.33 -2.02 9.69
CA VAL A 33 -0.89 -1.37 9.20
C VAL A 33 -1.45 -2.11 7.99
N ARG A 34 -2.78 -2.13 7.87
CA ARG A 34 -3.48 -2.61 6.68
C ARG A 34 -4.18 -1.44 6.03
N ALA A 35 -3.91 -1.21 4.75
CA ALA A 35 -4.49 -0.12 3.97
C ALA A 35 -5.12 -0.65 2.67
N VAL A 36 -6.06 0.11 2.12
CA VAL A 36 -6.64 -0.17 0.81
C VAL A 36 -5.94 0.69 -0.23
N ALA A 37 -5.18 0.05 -1.11
CA ALA A 37 -4.61 0.68 -2.29
C ALA A 37 -5.67 0.70 -3.41
N LYS A 38 -6.46 1.77 -3.43
CA LYS A 38 -7.50 1.99 -4.45
C LYS A 38 -6.87 2.24 -5.82
N GLY A 39 -7.38 1.60 -6.86
CA GLY A 39 -6.96 1.76 -8.25
C GLY A 39 -5.55 1.24 -8.55
N VAL A 40 -4.92 0.51 -7.63
CA VAL A 40 -3.53 0.02 -7.80
C VAL A 40 -3.36 -0.94 -8.98
N ARG A 41 -4.44 -1.62 -9.41
CA ARG A 41 -4.44 -2.54 -10.56
C ARG A 41 -4.92 -1.91 -11.87
N ARG A 42 -5.32 -0.63 -11.89
CA ARG A 42 -5.65 0.05 -13.15
C ARG A 42 -4.39 0.14 -14.01
N THR A 43 -4.53 -0.03 -15.32
CA THR A 43 -3.41 0.10 -16.28
C THR A 43 -2.75 1.47 -16.23
N SER A 44 -3.49 2.52 -15.85
CA SER A 44 -2.98 3.88 -15.63
C SER A 44 -2.34 4.12 -14.25
N SER A 45 -2.26 3.10 -13.40
CA SER A 45 -1.80 3.26 -12.02
C SER A 45 -0.29 3.41 -11.93
N ARG A 46 0.17 4.54 -11.42
CA ARG A 46 1.60 4.83 -11.18
C ARG A 46 2.15 4.18 -9.90
N ILE A 47 1.28 3.61 -9.08
CA ILE A 47 1.61 3.02 -7.76
C ILE A 47 1.62 1.48 -7.78
N GLY A 48 1.15 0.84 -8.86
CA GLY A 48 1.06 -0.61 -8.98
C GLY A 48 2.38 -1.33 -8.69
N ALA A 49 3.46 -0.92 -9.35
CA ALA A 49 4.78 -1.53 -9.20
C ALA A 49 5.44 -1.27 -7.82
N ARG A 50 5.07 -0.17 -7.15
CA ARG A 50 5.62 0.17 -5.81
C ARG A 50 4.92 -0.58 -4.68
N MET A 51 3.76 -1.17 -4.96
CA MET A 51 2.95 -1.92 -4.00
C MET A 51 3.18 -3.43 -4.10
N GLU A 52 4.34 -3.85 -4.61
CA GLU A 52 4.75 -5.25 -4.61
C GLU A 52 5.43 -5.62 -3.27
N PRO A 53 5.40 -6.90 -2.85
CA PRO A 53 6.04 -7.34 -1.61
C PRO A 53 7.51 -6.92 -1.51
N PHE A 54 7.93 -6.57 -0.29
CA PHE A 54 9.28 -6.12 0.08
C PHE A 54 9.72 -4.77 -0.47
N MET A 55 8.83 -4.04 -1.14
CA MET A 55 9.09 -2.67 -1.55
C MET A 55 8.97 -1.71 -0.36
N LEU A 56 9.87 -0.73 -0.31
CA LEU A 56 9.75 0.45 0.54
C LEU A 56 8.84 1.46 -0.16
N ALA A 57 7.76 1.87 0.50
CA ALA A 57 6.79 2.82 0.01
C ALA A 57 6.58 3.93 1.04
N ASP A 58 6.60 5.17 0.55
CA ASP A 58 6.12 6.34 1.29
C ASP A 58 4.59 6.37 1.18
N VAL A 59 3.91 6.24 2.32
CA VAL A 59 2.45 6.15 2.42
C VAL A 59 1.88 7.37 3.11
N GLN A 60 0.77 7.90 2.58
CA GLN A 60 0.05 9.08 3.08
C GLN A 60 -1.47 8.87 3.06
#